data_AF-A0A143ZQX9-F1
#
_entry.id   AF-A0A143ZQX9-F1
#
_cell.length_a   1.000
_cell.length_b   1.000
_cell.length_c   1.000
_cell.angle_alpha   90.00
_cell.angle_beta   90.00
_cell.angle_gamma   90.00
#
_symmetry.space_group_name_H-M   'P 1'
#
loop_
_entity.id
_entity.type
_entity.pdbx_description
1 polymer ?
#
loop_
_entity_poly.entity_id
_entity_poly.type
_entity_poly.pdbx_seq_one_letter_code
_entity_poly.pdbx_strand_id
1 'polypeptide(L)'
;MPHWLHLMVDSLPTLLWAAIRFTVPLTILSFAFGLALGLITAVTRLFAPKPLETIARFYVWVFRGTPLLVQLFVIFYGLPSVGILLDAFAAALIGFTLNVGAYSSEIIRAVISSVPKGQWEAAYSIGMTWRQAMRRTILPQATRVAVPPCPIPSFRSSRIRRLRPPSPSPNFSSRPNASSPRPTSR
;
A
#
# COMPACT_ATOMS: atom_id res chain seq x y z
N MET A 1 -4.08 -47.89 10.15
CA MET A 1 -4.43 -46.46 10.09
C MET A 1 -5.95 -46.34 9.97
N PRO A 2 -6.59 -45.30 10.53
CA PRO A 2 -8.04 -45.14 10.39
C PRO A 2 -8.44 -44.90 8.92
N HIS A 3 -9.64 -45.35 8.51
CA HIS A 3 -10.07 -45.39 7.10
C HIS A 3 -10.04 -44.01 6.40
N TRP A 4 -10.45 -42.95 7.11
CA TRP A 4 -10.39 -41.58 6.59
C TRP A 4 -8.95 -41.14 6.26
N LEU A 5 -7.95 -41.66 6.98
CA LEU A 5 -6.54 -41.32 6.77
C LEU A 5 -5.97 -42.02 5.52
N HIS A 6 -6.45 -43.23 5.21
CA HIS A 6 -6.15 -43.88 3.94
C HIS A 6 -6.71 -43.08 2.75
N LEU A 7 -7.99 -42.69 2.81
CA LEU A 7 -8.61 -41.87 1.76
C LEU A 7 -7.88 -40.53 1.51
N MET A 8 -7.39 -39.89 2.57
CA MET A 8 -6.59 -38.67 2.47
C MET A 8 -5.25 -38.92 1.79
N VAL A 9 -4.52 -39.97 2.20
CA VAL A 9 -3.20 -40.30 1.64
C VAL A 9 -3.31 -40.74 0.18
N ASP A 10 -4.38 -41.46 -0.19
CA ASP A 10 -4.59 -41.92 -1.56
C ASP A 10 -4.99 -40.77 -2.50
N SER A 11 -5.70 -39.76 -1.99
CA SER A 11 -6.13 -38.59 -2.79
C SER A 11 -5.04 -37.50 -2.90
N LEU A 12 -4.07 -37.49 -1.98
CA LEU A 12 -3.01 -36.47 -1.91
C LEU A 12 -2.19 -36.34 -3.21
N PRO A 13 -1.69 -37.41 -3.83
CA PRO A 13 -0.90 -37.32 -5.06
C PRO A 13 -1.64 -36.66 -6.21
N THR A 14 -2.91 -37.00 -6.40
CA THR A 14 -3.75 -36.42 -7.47
C THR A 14 -4.02 -34.94 -7.24
N LEU A 15 -4.29 -34.54 -5.99
CA LEU A 15 -4.47 -33.13 -5.62
C LEU A 15 -3.18 -32.32 -5.79
N LEU A 16 -2.04 -32.87 -5.38
CA LEU A 16 -0.72 -32.25 -5.55
C LEU A 16 -0.39 -32.05 -7.03
N TRP A 17 -0.63 -33.07 -7.85
CA TRP A 17 -0.42 -32.98 -9.30
C TRP A 17 -1.29 -31.90 -9.94
N ALA A 18 -2.59 -31.85 -9.58
CA ALA A 18 -3.50 -30.83 -10.06
C ALA A 18 -3.08 -29.42 -9.60
N ALA A 19 -2.66 -29.25 -8.35
CA ALA A 19 -2.19 -27.97 -7.82
C ALA A 19 -0.94 -27.46 -8.56
N ILE A 20 0.03 -28.34 -8.81
CA ILE A 20 1.25 -27.98 -9.56
C ILE A 20 0.90 -27.64 -11.00
N ARG A 21 -0.03 -28.38 -11.63
CA ARG A 21 -0.36 -28.20 -13.04
C ARG A 21 -1.22 -26.97 -13.34
N PHE A 22 -2.09 -26.57 -12.42
CA PHE A 22 -3.05 -25.48 -12.63
C PHE A 22 -2.79 -24.28 -11.72
N THR A 23 -2.65 -24.47 -10.41
CA THR A 23 -2.50 -23.38 -9.45
C THR A 23 -1.19 -22.64 -9.61
N VAL A 24 -0.07 -23.35 -9.79
CA VAL A 24 1.26 -22.71 -9.94
C VAL A 24 1.33 -21.83 -11.20
N PRO A 25 0.97 -22.30 -12.41
CA PRO A 25 0.93 -21.42 -13.58
C PRO A 25 -0.06 -20.27 -13.42
N LEU A 26 -1.26 -20.54 -12.89
CA LEU A 26 -2.29 -19.52 -12.71
C LEU A 26 -1.81 -18.39 -11.79
N THR A 27 -1.19 -18.74 -10.66
CA THR A 27 -0.67 -17.76 -9.70
C THR A 27 0.47 -16.94 -10.30
N ILE A 28 1.44 -17.58 -10.95
CA ILE A 28 2.57 -16.87 -11.58
C ILE A 28 2.07 -15.91 -12.65
N LEU A 29 1.20 -16.36 -13.55
CA LEU A 29 0.67 -15.52 -14.63
C LEU A 29 -0.19 -14.38 -14.08
N SER A 30 -1.12 -14.68 -13.15
CA SER A 30 -2.00 -13.68 -12.57
C SER A 30 -1.21 -12.61 -11.81
N PHE A 31 -0.14 -13.00 -11.12
CA PHE A 31 0.73 -12.07 -10.42
C PHE A 31 1.56 -11.22 -11.38
N ALA A 32 2.13 -11.83 -12.42
CA ALA A 32 2.91 -11.12 -13.44
C ALA A 32 2.05 -10.08 -14.18
N PHE A 33 0.88 -10.48 -14.69
CA PHE A 33 -0.03 -9.57 -15.37
C PHE A 33 -0.66 -8.57 -14.41
N GLY A 34 -1.01 -8.99 -13.19
CA GLY A 34 -1.54 -8.11 -12.16
C GLY A 34 -0.55 -7.01 -11.78
N LEU A 35 0.72 -7.34 -11.58
CA LEU A 35 1.77 -6.33 -11.31
C LEU A 35 1.97 -5.38 -12.49
N ALA A 36 2.00 -5.89 -13.73
CA ALA A 36 2.12 -5.05 -14.92
C ALA A 36 0.93 -4.07 -15.04
N LEU A 37 -0.29 -4.58 -14.90
CA LEU A 37 -1.52 -3.80 -14.92
C LEU A 37 -1.56 -2.78 -13.77
N GLY A 38 -1.12 -3.19 -12.58
CA GLY A 38 -1.05 -2.33 -11.40
C GLY A 38 -0.06 -1.18 -11.59
N LEU A 39 1.11 -1.45 -12.17
CA LEU A 39 2.10 -0.44 -12.49
C LEU A 39 1.57 0.57 -13.51
N ILE A 40 0.98 0.09 -14.61
CA ILE A 40 0.36 0.95 -15.64
C ILE A 40 -0.71 1.83 -15.00
N THR A 41 -1.63 1.23 -14.24
CA THR A 41 -2.74 1.95 -13.58
C THR A 41 -2.22 2.98 -12.58
N ALA A 42 -1.18 2.65 -11.81
CA ALA A 42 -0.58 3.58 -10.84
C ALA A 42 0.06 4.79 -11.54
N VAL A 43 0.84 4.56 -12.61
CA VAL A 43 1.48 5.62 -13.40
C VAL A 43 0.41 6.50 -14.05
N THR A 44 -0.64 5.91 -14.63
CA THR A 44 -1.76 6.67 -15.20
C THR A 44 -2.42 7.55 -14.15
N ARG A 45 -2.68 7.03 -12.94
CA ARG A 45 -3.31 7.82 -11.87
C ARG A 45 -2.41 8.92 -11.29
N LEU A 46 -1.10 8.83 -11.45
CA LEU A 46 -0.15 9.83 -10.93
C LEU A 46 0.16 10.93 -11.94
N PHE A 47 0.20 10.60 -13.24
CA PHE A 47 0.78 11.49 -14.26
C PHE A 47 -0.11 11.74 -15.48
N ALA A 48 -1.20 10.99 -15.69
CA ALA A 48 -2.05 11.16 -16.87
C ALA A 48 -3.05 12.33 -16.70
N PRO A 49 -3.60 12.87 -17.81
CA PRO A 49 -4.62 13.91 -17.73
C PRO A 49 -5.92 13.39 -17.10
N LYS A 50 -6.72 14.30 -16.53
CA LYS A 50 -7.97 14.05 -15.80
C LYS A 50 -8.91 12.97 -16.39
N PRO A 51 -9.19 12.89 -17.72
CA PRO A 51 -10.07 11.86 -18.25
C PRO A 51 -9.52 10.44 -18.04
N LEU A 52 -8.22 10.23 -18.32
CA LEU A 52 -7.57 8.93 -18.16
C LEU A 52 -7.43 8.54 -16.69
N GLU A 53 -7.13 9.53 -15.84
CA GLU A 53 -7.09 9.36 -14.40
C GLU A 53 -8.45 8.91 -13.84
N THR A 54 -9.55 9.46 -14.35
CA THR A 54 -10.92 9.14 -13.92
C THR A 54 -11.28 7.70 -14.28
N ILE A 55 -10.95 7.25 -15.49
CA ILE A 55 -11.16 5.85 -15.92
C ILE A 55 -10.38 4.89 -15.02
N ALA A 56 -9.09 5.18 -14.79
CA ALA A 56 -8.26 4.36 -13.92
C ALA A 56 -8.77 4.35 -12.47
N ARG A 57 -9.29 5.47 -11.97
CA ARG A 57 -9.92 5.57 -10.65
C ARG A 57 -11.20 4.74 -10.57
N PHE A 58 -12.05 4.80 -11.59
CA PHE A 58 -13.27 4.00 -11.67
C PHE A 58 -12.95 2.51 -11.66
N TYR A 59 -11.99 2.06 -12.47
CA TYR A 59 -11.47 0.70 -12.44
C TYR A 59 -11.06 0.28 -11.02
N VAL A 60 -10.16 1.03 -10.36
CA VAL A 60 -9.69 0.67 -9.01
C VAL A 60 -10.84 0.65 -7.99
N TRP A 61 -11.78 1.58 -8.10
CA TRP A 61 -12.95 1.64 -7.22
C TRP A 61 -13.84 0.40 -7.36
N VAL A 62 -14.16 -0.02 -8.58
CA VAL A 62 -14.95 -1.23 -8.83
C VAL A 62 -14.23 -2.46 -8.27
N PHE A 63 -12.98 -2.70 -8.68
CA PHE A 63 -12.31 -3.95 -8.38
C PHE A 63 -11.90 -4.12 -6.91
N ARG A 64 -11.69 -3.03 -6.17
CA ARG A 64 -11.44 -3.05 -4.72
C ARG A 64 -12.72 -2.97 -3.89
N GLY A 65 -13.83 -2.52 -4.48
CA GLY A 65 -15.14 -2.41 -3.83
C GLY A 65 -16.00 -3.67 -3.92
N THR A 66 -15.73 -4.54 -4.88
CA THR A 66 -16.47 -5.81 -5.07
C THR A 66 -15.67 -7.02 -4.59
N PRO A 67 -16.29 -8.02 -3.93
CA PRO A 67 -15.62 -9.26 -3.56
C PRO A 67 -15.06 -10.01 -4.78
N LEU A 68 -13.84 -10.55 -4.66
CA LEU A 68 -13.20 -11.33 -5.73
C LEU A 68 -14.06 -12.53 -6.18
N LEU A 69 -14.72 -13.19 -5.24
CA LEU A 69 -15.63 -14.30 -5.56
C LEU A 69 -16.75 -13.84 -6.50
N VAL A 70 -17.36 -12.68 -6.23
CA VAL A 70 -18.40 -12.11 -7.10
C VAL A 70 -17.85 -11.80 -8.49
N GLN A 71 -16.63 -11.26 -8.59
CA GLN A 71 -15.97 -11.00 -9.87
C GLN A 71 -15.80 -12.29 -10.70
N LEU A 72 -15.31 -13.36 -10.07
CA LEU A 72 -15.15 -14.66 -10.74
C LEU A 72 -16.49 -15.25 -11.16
N PHE A 73 -17.54 -15.14 -10.34
CA PHE A 73 -18.89 -15.57 -10.71
C PHE A 73 -19.42 -14.81 -11.93
N VAL A 74 -19.26 -13.49 -11.96
CA VAL A 74 -19.69 -12.67 -13.11
C VAL A 74 -18.88 -13.01 -14.35
N ILE A 75 -17.57 -13.24 -14.24
CA ILE A 75 -16.74 -13.60 -15.40
C ILE A 75 -17.08 -15.00 -15.91
N PHE A 76 -17.26 -15.97 -15.02
CA PHE A 76 -17.46 -17.37 -15.42
C PHE A 76 -18.89 -17.67 -15.85
N TYR A 77 -19.90 -17.13 -15.17
CA TYR A 77 -21.31 -17.39 -15.48
C TYR A 77 -21.98 -16.25 -16.27
N GLY A 78 -21.49 -15.00 -16.12
CA GLY A 78 -22.08 -13.83 -16.78
C GLY A 78 -21.63 -13.68 -18.24
N LEU A 79 -20.35 -13.85 -18.56
CA LEU A 79 -19.86 -13.72 -19.95
C LEU A 79 -20.48 -14.72 -20.94
N PRO A 80 -20.73 -16.00 -20.57
CA PRO A 80 -21.44 -16.93 -21.44
C PRO A 80 -22.81 -16.44 -21.89
N SER A 81 -23.52 -15.65 -21.07
CA SER A 81 -24.82 -15.08 -21.44
C SER A 81 -24.75 -14.06 -22.59
N VAL A 82 -23.56 -13.52 -22.86
CA VAL A 82 -23.27 -12.59 -23.97
C VAL A 82 -22.58 -13.33 -25.14
N GLY A 83 -22.46 -14.66 -25.08
CA GLY A 83 -21.86 -15.50 -26.13
C GLY A 83 -20.35 -15.68 -26.03
N ILE A 84 -19.70 -15.20 -24.97
CA ILE A 84 -18.26 -15.38 -24.76
C ILE A 84 -18.05 -16.59 -23.83
N LEU A 85 -17.65 -17.72 -24.41
CA LEU A 85 -17.30 -18.92 -23.67
C LEU A 85 -15.83 -18.89 -23.29
N LEU A 86 -15.55 -18.69 -22.00
CA LEU A 86 -14.20 -18.77 -21.44
C LEU A 86 -14.03 -20.08 -20.69
N ASP A 87 -12.87 -20.71 -20.88
CA ASP A 87 -12.45 -21.80 -20.01
C ASP A 87 -12.25 -21.31 -18.56
N ALA A 88 -12.45 -22.19 -17.59
CA ALA A 88 -12.33 -21.89 -16.17
C ALA A 88 -10.96 -21.29 -15.83
N PHE A 89 -9.89 -21.79 -16.47
CA PHE A 89 -8.54 -21.25 -16.28
C PHE A 89 -8.42 -19.79 -16.76
N ALA A 90 -8.96 -19.48 -17.95
CA ALA A 90 -8.91 -18.13 -18.52
C ALA A 90 -9.77 -17.14 -17.72
N ALA A 91 -10.97 -17.56 -17.32
CA ALA A 91 -11.85 -16.77 -16.47
C ALA A 91 -11.18 -16.42 -15.12
N ALA A 92 -10.56 -17.42 -14.48
CA ALA A 92 -9.80 -17.22 -13.25
C ALA A 92 -8.63 -16.26 -13.48
N LEU A 93 -7.82 -16.48 -14.52
CA LEU A 93 -6.66 -15.66 -14.83
C LEU A 93 -7.04 -14.18 -14.99
N ILE A 94 -8.11 -13.89 -15.71
CA ILE A 94 -8.60 -12.51 -15.92
C ILE A 94 -9.06 -11.91 -14.58
N GLY A 95 -9.89 -12.62 -13.84
CA GLY A 95 -10.42 -12.13 -12.56
C GLY A 95 -9.32 -11.85 -11.54
N PHE A 96 -8.39 -12.78 -11.37
CA PHE A 96 -7.23 -12.59 -10.48
C PHE A 96 -6.32 -11.45 -10.96
N THR A 97 -6.04 -11.36 -12.25
CA THR A 97 -5.20 -10.29 -12.82
C THR A 97 -5.78 -8.90 -12.55
N LEU A 98 -7.08 -8.71 -12.79
CA LEU A 98 -7.76 -7.44 -12.57
C LEU A 98 -7.80 -7.07 -11.07
N ASN A 99 -8.09 -8.06 -10.22
CA ASN A 99 -8.11 -7.84 -8.78
C ASN A 99 -6.72 -7.45 -8.25
N VAL A 100 -5.70 -8.29 -8.52
CA VAL A 100 -4.31 -8.04 -8.13
C VAL A 100 -3.84 -6.69 -8.69
N GLY A 101 -4.11 -6.39 -9.96
CA GLY A 101 -3.72 -5.12 -10.57
C GLY A 101 -4.34 -3.91 -9.88
N ALA A 102 -5.61 -3.97 -9.49
CA ALA A 102 -6.26 -2.87 -8.76
C ALA A 102 -5.61 -2.64 -7.39
N TYR A 103 -5.36 -3.70 -6.62
CA TYR A 103 -4.68 -3.59 -5.31
C TYR A 103 -3.23 -3.14 -5.44
N SER A 104 -2.46 -3.73 -6.36
CA SER A 104 -1.07 -3.36 -6.63
C SER A 104 -0.95 -1.91 -7.08
N SER A 105 -1.89 -1.40 -7.89
CA SER A 105 -1.88 0.00 -8.31
C SER A 105 -1.98 0.97 -7.14
N GLU A 106 -2.76 0.64 -6.11
CA GLU A 106 -2.90 1.47 -4.93
C GLU A 106 -1.64 1.45 -4.08
N ILE A 107 -1.02 0.28 -3.91
CA ILE A 107 0.23 0.13 -3.18
C ILE A 107 1.32 0.97 -3.87
N ILE A 108 1.53 0.80 -5.17
CA ILE A 108 2.55 1.54 -5.93
C ILE A 108 2.30 3.05 -5.84
N ARG A 109 1.05 3.49 -6.02
CA ARG A 109 0.68 4.90 -5.91
C ARG A 109 0.95 5.48 -4.52
N ALA A 110 0.56 4.74 -3.47
CA ALA A 110 0.77 5.14 -2.08
C ALA A 110 2.26 5.25 -1.75
N VAL A 111 3.05 4.27 -2.20
CA VAL A 111 4.50 4.26 -2.05
C VAL A 111 5.14 5.47 -2.73
N ILE A 112 4.81 5.76 -3.99
CA ILE A 112 5.38 6.92 -4.70
C ILE A 112 4.98 8.24 -4.01
N SER A 113 3.72 8.32 -3.56
CA SER A 113 3.18 9.51 -2.88
C SER A 113 3.71 9.68 -1.45
N SER A 114 4.33 8.65 -0.86
CA SER A 114 4.92 8.71 0.48
C SER A 114 6.22 9.51 0.54
N VAL A 115 6.88 9.74 -0.61
CA VAL A 115 8.11 10.51 -0.68
C VAL A 115 7.81 11.99 -0.40
N PRO A 116 8.48 12.63 0.58
CA PRO A 116 8.21 14.02 0.95
C PRO A 116 8.34 14.98 -0.24
N LYS A 117 7.44 15.96 -0.33
CA LYS A 117 7.45 16.98 -1.40
C LYS A 117 8.77 17.75 -1.49
N GLY A 118 9.45 17.98 -0.37
CA GLY A 118 10.77 18.64 -0.36
C GLY A 118 11.84 17.90 -1.17
N GLN A 119 11.76 16.57 -1.32
CA GLN A 119 12.67 15.81 -2.19
C GLN A 119 12.41 16.09 -3.68
N TRP A 120 11.14 16.28 -4.03
CA TRP A 120 10.76 16.68 -5.38
C TRP A 120 11.23 18.09 -5.68
N GLU A 121 10.93 19.05 -4.80
CA GLU A 121 11.33 20.45 -4.94
C GLU A 121 12.85 20.60 -5.00
N ALA A 122 13.61 19.92 -4.14
CA ALA A 122 15.07 19.93 -4.16
C ALA A 122 15.65 19.41 -5.48
N ALA A 123 15.09 18.33 -6.03
CA ALA A 123 15.52 17.78 -7.32
C ALA A 123 15.28 18.77 -8.46
N TYR A 124 14.13 19.45 -8.47
CA TYR A 124 13.82 20.46 -9.48
C TYR A 124 14.70 21.72 -9.33
N SER A 125 15.02 22.14 -8.10
CA SER A 125 15.87 23.31 -7.83
C SER A 125 17.31 23.15 -8.34
N ILE A 126 17.82 21.92 -8.43
CA ILE A 126 19.14 21.62 -9.01
C ILE A 126 19.07 21.29 -10.51
N GLY A 127 17.94 21.58 -11.17
CA GLY A 127 17.77 21.43 -12.62
C GLY A 127 17.48 20.02 -13.11
N MET A 128 17.06 19.08 -12.24
CA MET A 128 16.70 17.74 -12.71
C MET A 128 15.39 17.76 -13.51
N THR A 129 15.40 17.08 -14.65
CA THR A 129 14.17 16.74 -15.38
C THR A 129 13.33 15.75 -14.58
N TRP A 130 12.01 15.67 -14.87
CA TRP A 130 11.11 14.71 -14.21
C TRP A 130 11.64 13.27 -14.25
N ARG A 131 12.22 12.82 -15.38
CA ARG A 131 12.78 11.46 -15.51
C ARG A 131 14.00 11.26 -14.60
N GLN A 132 14.85 12.28 -14.47
CA GLN A 132 16.02 12.24 -13.59
C GLN A 132 15.60 12.23 -12.13
N ALA A 133 14.70 13.14 -11.73
CA ALA A 133 14.16 13.19 -10.37
C ALA A 133 13.52 11.85 -10.00
N MET A 134 12.63 11.34 -10.86
CA MET A 134 11.95 10.06 -10.66
C MET A 134 12.95 8.91 -10.48
N ARG A 135 13.87 8.71 -11.42
CA ARG A 135 14.78 7.55 -11.42
C ARG A 135 15.87 7.63 -10.34
N ARG A 136 16.39 8.82 -10.04
CA ARG A 136 17.57 8.99 -9.16
C ARG A 136 17.21 9.32 -7.71
N THR A 137 16.08 9.97 -7.47
CA THR A 137 15.73 10.47 -6.13
C THR A 137 14.48 9.78 -5.60
N ILE A 138 13.37 9.82 -6.34
CA ILE A 138 12.06 9.36 -5.83
C ILE A 138 11.99 7.83 -5.79
N LEU A 139 12.25 7.16 -6.91
CA LEU A 139 12.06 5.71 -7.03
C LEU A 139 12.91 4.90 -6.03
N PRO A 140 14.21 5.22 -5.80
CA PRO A 140 15.01 4.52 -4.79
C PRO A 140 14.54 4.74 -3.33
N GLN A 141 13.92 5.88 -3.04
CA GLN A 141 13.34 6.15 -1.71
C GLN A 141 12.00 5.43 -1.56
N ALA A 142 11.16 5.50 -2.58
CA ALA A 142 9.90 4.78 -2.68
C ALA A 142 10.10 3.27 -2.49
N THR A 143 11.07 2.64 -3.16
CA THR A 143 11.32 1.20 -3.00
C THR A 143 11.73 0.79 -1.58
N ARG A 144 12.46 1.65 -0.86
CA ARG A 144 12.79 1.42 0.56
C ARG A 144 11.57 1.49 1.48
N VAL A 145 10.54 2.24 1.09
CA VAL A 145 9.26 2.29 1.82
C VAL A 145 8.36 1.12 1.44
N ALA A 146 8.40 0.69 0.16
CA ALA A 146 7.62 -0.43 -0.35
C ALA A 146 8.02 -1.78 0.27
N VAL A 147 9.32 -1.99 0.49
CA VAL A 147 9.83 -3.16 1.20
C VAL A 147 9.80 -2.82 2.68
N PRO A 148 8.91 -3.41 3.49
CA PRO A 148 8.87 -3.13 4.91
C PRO A 148 10.27 -3.39 5.49
N PRO A 149 10.81 -2.50 6.35
CA PRO A 149 12.02 -2.82 7.06
C PRO A 149 11.75 -4.10 7.84
N CYS A 150 12.49 -5.16 7.52
CA CYS A 150 12.54 -6.33 8.36
C CYS A 150 12.79 -5.81 9.79
N PRO A 151 11.96 -6.16 10.79
CA PRO A 151 12.16 -5.72 12.16
C PRO A 151 13.36 -6.48 12.74
N ILE A 152 14.54 -6.26 12.17
CA ILE A 152 15.78 -6.39 12.89
C ILE A 152 15.76 -5.16 13.80
N PRO A 153 15.81 -5.31 15.13
CA PRO A 153 15.91 -4.17 16.02
C PRO A 153 17.28 -3.52 15.78
N SER A 154 17.38 -2.67 14.76
CA SER A 154 18.50 -1.78 14.59
C SER A 154 18.37 -0.78 15.73
N PHE A 155 19.14 -1.06 16.78
CA PHE A 155 19.38 -0.26 17.96
C PHE A 155 19.26 1.23 17.65
N ARG A 156 18.07 1.81 17.84
CA ARG A 156 17.87 3.24 17.69
C ARG A 156 18.49 3.88 18.92
N SER A 157 19.72 4.37 18.77
CA SER A 157 20.43 5.05 19.83
C SER A 157 19.60 6.23 20.34
N SER A 158 19.42 6.24 21.64
CA SER A 158 18.76 7.21 22.50
C SER A 158 19.51 8.55 22.57
N ARG A 159 19.84 9.14 21.41
CA ARG A 159 20.67 10.35 21.35
C ARG A 159 20.02 11.43 20.50
N ILE A 160 18.89 11.98 20.95
CA ILE A 160 18.39 13.37 20.73
C ILE A 160 17.28 13.59 21.78
N ARG A 161 17.67 13.71 23.05
CA ARG A 161 16.82 14.25 24.13
C ARG A 161 17.65 15.14 25.06
N ARG A 162 18.58 15.93 24.50
CA ARG A 162 19.43 16.87 25.24
C ARG A 162 19.60 18.21 24.52
N LEU A 163 18.52 18.74 23.95
CA LEU A 163 18.47 20.13 23.47
C LEU A 163 17.12 20.79 23.82
N ARG A 164 16.61 20.54 25.04
CA ARG A 164 15.63 21.45 25.62
C ARG A 164 16.44 22.58 26.28
N PRO A 165 16.28 23.85 25.89
CA PRO A 165 16.84 24.94 26.67
C PRO A 165 16.22 24.97 28.07
N PRO A 166 16.96 25.44 29.10
CA PRO A 166 16.43 25.56 30.45
C PRO A 166 15.23 26.52 30.47
N SER A 167 14.19 26.16 31.21
CA SER A 167 13.03 27.03 31.44
C SER A 167 13.48 28.32 32.16
N PRO A 168 12.96 29.50 31.79
CA PRO A 168 13.28 30.72 32.51
C PRO A 168 12.79 30.60 33.97
N SER A 169 13.69 30.85 34.91
CA SER A 169 13.41 30.88 36.34
C SER A 169 12.42 32.00 36.67
N PRO A 170 11.43 31.79 37.55
CA PRO A 170 10.53 32.86 37.98
C PRO A 170 11.30 33.91 38.80
N ASN A 171 11.13 35.18 38.44
CA ASN A 171 11.75 36.34 39.07
C ASN A 171 11.49 36.41 40.59
N PHE A 172 12.57 36.46 41.36
CA PHE A 172 12.59 36.90 42.76
C PHE A 172 12.40 38.43 42.81
N SER A 173 11.17 38.93 42.64
CA SER A 173 10.88 40.35 42.89
C SER A 173 9.43 40.58 43.29
N SER A 174 9.02 40.01 44.42
CA SER A 174 7.84 40.51 45.17
C SER A 174 7.97 40.16 46.65
N ARG A 175 8.70 41.01 47.37
CA ARG A 175 8.42 41.29 48.78
C ARG A 175 8.31 42.80 48.96
N PRO A 176 7.19 43.29 49.48
CA PRO A 176 7.24 44.18 50.65
C PRO A 176 6.25 43.65 51.71
N ASN A 177 6.73 43.25 52.89
CA ASN A 177 7.00 44.06 54.08
C ASN A 177 5.73 44.50 54.83
N ALA A 178 5.71 44.20 56.13
CA ALA A 178 4.58 44.23 57.04
C ALA A 178 4.17 45.65 57.48
N SER A 179 2.88 45.86 57.77
CA SER A 179 2.36 46.59 58.95
C SER A 179 0.83 46.80 58.90
N SER A 180 0.20 46.64 60.07
CA SER A 180 -1.22 46.69 60.49
C SER A 180 -1.92 48.07 60.33
N PRO A 181 -3.18 48.35 60.80
CA PRO A 181 -4.13 47.56 61.61
C PRO A 181 -5.64 47.58 61.18
N ARG A 182 -6.44 46.73 61.84
CA ARG A 182 -7.92 46.73 61.82
C ARG A 182 -8.51 48.04 62.38
N PRO A 183 -9.72 48.43 61.95
CA PRO A 183 -10.67 49.12 62.82
C PRO A 183 -11.95 48.30 63.03
N THR A 184 -12.34 48.28 64.28
CA THR A 184 -13.61 47.82 64.85
C THR A 184 -14.76 48.80 64.59
N SER A 185 -15.99 48.30 64.80
CA SER A 185 -17.26 48.99 65.08
C SER A 185 -17.93 49.83 64.00
N ARG A 186 -19.05 49.33 63.46
CA ARG A 186 -20.41 49.74 63.86
C ARG A 186 -21.39 48.59 63.62
#